data_AF-G9L419-F1
#
_entry.id   AF-G9L419-F1
#
_cell.length_a   1.000
_cell.length_b   1.000
_cell.length_c   1.000
_cell.angle_alpha   90.00
_cell.angle_beta   90.00
_cell.angle_gamma   90.00
#
_symmetry.space_group_name_H-M   'P 1'
#
loop_
_entity.id
_entity.type
_entity.pdbx_description
1 polymer ?
#
loop_
_entity_poly.entity_id
_entity_poly.type
_entity_poly.pdbx_seq_one_letter_code
_entity_poly.pdbx_strand_id
1 'polypeptide(L)'
;AGPTLLAKRRYMRQHLDHLRRRLMFEPRGHRDMYGAVLVPSELPEAHLGVLFLHNEGYSSMCGHAVLALGRFALDFGLVPAPPAGVREARVNIHCPCGLVAAFVECEGGRSCGRGRFHSVPAFALAT
;
A
#
# COMPACT_ATOMS: atom_id res chain seq x y z
N ALA A 1 -6.89 15.36 -4.91
CA ALA A 1 -5.89 16.45 -4.96
C ALA A 1 -5.40 16.75 -3.54
N GLY A 2 -4.17 17.23 -3.41
CA GLY A 2 -3.60 17.62 -2.11
C GLY A 2 -2.10 17.33 -2.02
N PRO A 3 -1.36 18.12 -1.22
CA PRO A 3 0.09 17.99 -1.11
C PRO A 3 0.51 16.74 -0.31
N THR A 4 -0.33 16.28 0.61
CA THR A 4 -0.02 15.11 1.46
C THR A 4 -0.91 13.92 1.14
N LEU A 5 -0.45 12.71 1.50
CA LEU A 5 -1.22 11.48 1.34
C LEU A 5 -2.57 11.56 2.08
N LEU A 6 -2.59 12.13 3.28
CA LEU A 6 -3.83 12.36 4.05
C LEU A 6 -4.76 13.36 3.36
N ALA A 7 -4.23 14.41 2.73
CA ALA A 7 -5.04 15.34 1.94
C ALA A 7 -5.64 14.64 0.72
N LYS A 8 -4.86 13.78 0.03
CA LYS A 8 -5.35 12.96 -1.10
C LYS A 8 -6.45 11.99 -0.64
N ARG A 9 -6.30 11.33 0.51
CA ARG A 9 -7.33 10.46 1.12
C ARG A 9 -8.61 11.25 1.41
N ARG A 10 -8.49 12.42 2.05
CA ARG A 10 -9.63 13.29 2.37
C ARG A 10 -10.37 13.71 1.10
N TYR A 11 -9.63 14.13 0.09
CA TYR A 11 -10.20 14.51 -1.20
C TYR A 11 -10.93 13.35 -1.87
N MET A 12 -10.32 12.16 -1.91
CA MET A 12 -10.93 11.00 -2.52
C MET A 12 -12.23 10.60 -1.80
N ARG A 13 -12.25 10.68 -0.47
CA ARG A 13 -13.46 10.44 0.33
C ARG A 13 -14.55 11.49 0.11
N GLN A 14 -14.20 12.77 -0.01
CA GLN A 14 -15.16 13.86 -0.13
C GLN A 14 -15.71 14.03 -1.56
N HIS A 15 -14.90 13.75 -2.58
CA HIS A 15 -15.23 14.09 -3.97
C HIS A 15 -15.26 12.88 -4.91
N LEU A 16 -14.59 11.77 -4.57
CA LEU A 16 -14.40 10.63 -5.48
C LEU A 16 -14.88 9.29 -4.89
N ASP A 17 -15.74 9.32 -3.86
CA ASP A 17 -16.22 8.09 -3.21
C ASP A 17 -16.99 7.16 -4.16
N HIS A 18 -17.56 7.72 -5.24
CA HIS A 18 -18.20 6.94 -6.30
C HIS A 18 -17.23 5.96 -6.99
N LEU A 19 -15.93 6.29 -7.09
CA LEU A 19 -14.91 5.38 -7.64
C LEU A 19 -14.70 4.18 -6.70
N ARG A 20 -14.62 4.44 -5.38
CA ARG A 20 -14.51 3.37 -4.38
C ARG A 20 -15.72 2.44 -4.48
N ARG A 21 -16.95 2.97 -4.48
CA ARG A 21 -18.16 2.15 -4.60
C ARG A 21 -18.16 1.31 -5.86
N ARG A 22 -17.78 1.89 -7.01
CA ARG A 22 -17.74 1.16 -8.29
C ARG A 22 -16.72 0.03 -8.29
N LEU A 23 -15.61 0.16 -7.56
CA LEU A 23 -14.55 -0.85 -7.48
C LEU A 23 -14.83 -1.92 -6.40
N MET A 24 -15.38 -1.52 -5.25
CA MET A 24 -15.54 -2.40 -4.09
C MET A 24 -16.89 -3.12 -4.06
N PHE A 25 -17.96 -2.52 -4.57
CA PHE A 25 -19.30 -3.12 -4.52
C PHE A 25 -19.57 -4.02 -5.72
N GLU A 26 -20.54 -4.90 -5.54
CA GLU A 26 -21.11 -5.69 -6.63
C GLU A 26 -21.60 -4.78 -7.76
N PRO A 27 -21.45 -5.20 -9.04
CA PRO A 27 -21.03 -6.53 -9.49
C PRO A 27 -19.51 -6.72 -9.67
N ARG A 28 -18.69 -5.69 -9.42
CA ARG A 28 -17.23 -5.76 -9.68
C ARG A 28 -16.45 -6.29 -8.48
N GLY A 29 -16.88 -5.91 -7.29
CA GLY A 29 -16.38 -6.47 -6.04
C GLY A 29 -17.43 -7.33 -5.36
N HIS A 30 -17.35 -7.39 -4.04
CA HIS A 30 -18.26 -8.11 -3.15
C HIS A 30 -18.16 -7.50 -1.75
N ARG A 31 -18.99 -7.97 -0.81
CA ARG A 31 -19.07 -7.43 0.56
C ARG A 31 -17.71 -7.27 1.26
N ASP A 32 -16.79 -8.20 1.02
CA ASP A 32 -15.48 -8.26 1.69
C ASP A 32 -14.32 -7.81 0.80
N MET A 33 -14.61 -7.14 -0.32
CA MET A 33 -13.58 -6.65 -1.25
C MET A 33 -12.74 -5.56 -0.58
N TYR A 34 -11.42 -5.66 -0.81
CA TYR A 34 -10.43 -4.71 -0.34
C TYR A 34 -9.55 -4.26 -1.50
N GLY A 35 -9.19 -2.98 -1.52
CA GLY A 35 -8.45 -2.38 -2.62
C GLY A 35 -7.38 -1.40 -2.19
N ALA A 36 -6.55 -1.03 -3.15
CA ALA A 36 -5.50 -0.03 -3.00
C ALA A 36 -5.47 0.85 -4.25
N VAL A 37 -5.41 2.17 -4.05
CA VAL A 37 -5.15 3.13 -5.12
C VAL A 37 -3.74 3.67 -4.95
N LEU A 38 -2.91 3.46 -5.97
CA LEU A 38 -1.55 3.98 -6.00
C LEU A 38 -1.57 5.47 -6.33
N VAL A 39 -0.80 6.24 -5.58
CA VAL A 39 -0.67 7.68 -5.74
C VAL A 39 0.79 8.09 -5.54
N PRO A 40 1.22 9.23 -6.11
CA PRO A 40 2.51 9.79 -5.76
C PRO A 40 2.61 10.05 -4.25
N SER A 41 3.76 9.77 -3.65
CA SER A 41 4.06 10.12 -2.27
C SER A 41 4.73 11.49 -2.21
N GLU A 42 4.50 12.24 -1.15
CA GLU A 42 5.27 13.43 -0.79
C GLU A 42 6.59 13.11 -0.07
N LEU A 43 6.76 11.87 0.41
CA LEU A 43 7.98 11.40 1.06
C LEU A 43 9.00 10.94 0.01
N PRO A 44 10.22 11.52 -0.04
CA PRO A 44 11.26 11.14 -1.00
C PRO A 44 11.70 9.68 -0.91
N GLU A 45 11.65 9.10 0.29
CA GLU A 45 12.09 7.73 0.57
C GLU A 45 11.04 6.66 0.26
N ALA A 46 9.82 7.06 -0.09
CA ALA A 46 8.74 6.14 -0.46
C ALA A 46 8.80 5.82 -1.96
N HIS A 47 8.80 4.53 -2.30
CA HIS A 47 8.72 4.13 -3.71
C HIS A 47 7.30 4.29 -4.27
N LEU A 48 6.28 4.14 -3.42
CA LEU A 48 4.88 4.37 -3.78
C LEU A 48 4.08 4.91 -2.60
N GLY A 49 3.08 5.73 -2.89
CA GLY A 49 2.01 6.08 -1.96
C GLY A 49 0.77 5.24 -2.22
N VAL A 50 0.01 4.94 -1.16
CA VAL A 50 -1.21 4.13 -1.28
C VAL A 50 -2.36 4.71 -0.48
N LEU A 51 -3.56 4.64 -1.07
CA LEU A 51 -4.84 4.86 -0.40
C LEU A 51 -5.61 3.54 -0.36
N PHE A 52 -5.82 2.99 0.83
CA PHE A 52 -6.58 1.75 0.99
C PHE A 52 -8.09 1.99 0.93
N LEU A 53 -8.80 1.08 0.25
CA LEU A 53 -10.23 1.11 0.00
C LEU A 53 -10.89 -0.16 0.55
N HIS A 54 -12.09 -0.02 1.11
CA HIS A 54 -12.94 -1.14 1.47
C HIS A 54 -14.43 -0.76 1.34
N ASN A 55 -15.31 -1.71 1.64
CA ASN A 55 -16.76 -1.56 1.57
C ASN A 55 -17.32 -0.35 2.38
N GLU A 56 -16.75 -0.05 3.54
CA GLU A 56 -17.18 1.02 4.45
C GLU A 56 -16.42 2.35 4.26
N GLY A 57 -15.34 2.36 3.46
CA GLY A 57 -14.61 3.58 3.19
C GLY A 57 -13.12 3.37 2.93
N TYR A 58 -12.30 4.05 3.73
CA TYR A 58 -10.87 4.15 3.53
C TYR A 58 -10.16 3.78 4.82
N SER A 59 -9.18 2.88 4.76
CA SER A 59 -8.38 2.48 5.93
C SER A 59 -7.11 3.33 6.08
N SER A 60 -6.53 3.34 7.29
CA SER A 60 -5.23 3.95 7.56
C SER A 60 -4.05 3.03 7.23
N MET A 61 -4.22 1.72 7.40
CA MET A 61 -3.18 0.70 7.20
C MET A 61 -3.84 -0.66 6.96
N CYS A 62 -3.20 -1.52 6.17
CA CYS A 62 -3.59 -2.92 6.05
C CYS A 62 -2.39 -3.83 5.76
N GLY A 63 -2.07 -4.73 6.70
CA GLY A 63 -0.88 -5.59 6.61
C GLY A 63 -0.88 -6.53 5.40
N HIS A 64 -2.03 -7.15 5.08
CA HIS A 64 -2.11 -8.04 3.91
C HIS A 64 -1.89 -7.27 2.61
N ALA A 65 -2.41 -6.04 2.53
CA ALA A 65 -2.28 -5.20 1.34
C ALA A 65 -0.84 -4.70 1.19
N VAL A 66 -0.14 -4.40 2.29
CA VAL A 66 1.31 -4.07 2.28
C VAL A 66 2.13 -5.22 1.70
N LEU A 67 1.86 -6.47 2.10
CA LEU A 67 2.57 -7.64 1.57
C LEU A 67 2.29 -7.84 0.07
N ALA A 68 1.04 -7.72 -0.35
CA ALA A 68 0.65 -7.83 -1.75
C ALA A 68 1.30 -6.71 -2.60
N LEU A 69 1.29 -5.47 -2.11
CA LEU A 69 1.88 -4.32 -2.78
C LEU A 69 3.41 -4.40 -2.85
N GLY A 70 4.07 -4.94 -1.82
CA GLY A 70 5.51 -5.17 -1.86
C GLY A 70 5.89 -6.09 -3.03
N ARG A 71 5.17 -7.21 -3.18
CA ARG A 71 5.37 -8.14 -4.31
C ARG A 71 5.06 -7.48 -5.64
N PHE A 72 3.89 -6.87 -5.75
CA PHE A 72 3.45 -6.17 -6.95
C PHE A 72 4.46 -5.11 -7.41
N ALA A 73 4.96 -4.30 -6.48
CA ALA A 73 5.91 -3.25 -6.81
C ALA A 73 7.25 -3.80 -7.30
N LEU A 74 7.72 -4.92 -6.75
CA LEU A 74 8.91 -5.61 -7.22
C LEU A 74 8.69 -6.25 -8.61
N ASP A 75 7.65 -7.07 -8.74
CA ASP A 75 7.39 -7.90 -9.93
C ASP A 75 7.09 -7.08 -11.19
N PHE A 76 6.52 -5.88 -11.01
CA PHE A 76 6.19 -4.97 -12.10
C PHE A 76 7.19 -3.82 -12.26
N GLY A 77 8.32 -3.85 -11.53
CA GLY A 77 9.39 -2.86 -11.69
C GLY A 77 9.02 -1.44 -11.25
N LEU A 78 8.12 -1.31 -10.27
CA LEU A 78 7.79 -0.01 -9.64
C LEU A 78 8.83 0.41 -8.60
N VAL A 79 9.76 -0.47 -8.26
CA VAL A 79 10.93 -0.19 -7.43
C VAL A 79 12.22 -0.54 -8.19
N PRO A 80 13.36 0.04 -7.81
CA PRO A 80 14.65 -0.38 -8.35
C PRO A 80 14.86 -1.89 -8.15
N ALA A 81 15.32 -2.57 -9.19
CA ALA A 81 15.65 -3.98 -9.10
C ALA A 81 16.74 -4.21 -8.03
N PRO A 82 16.58 -5.21 -7.16
CA PRO A 82 17.60 -5.53 -6.17
C PRO A 82 18.91 -5.94 -6.88
N PRO A 83 20.09 -5.58 -6.34
CA PRO A 83 21.38 -6.01 -6.88
C PRO A 83 21.48 -7.54 -7.04
N ALA A 84 22.31 -7.99 -7.98
CA ALA A 84 22.53 -9.42 -8.20
C ALA A 84 22.99 -10.12 -6.91
N GLY A 85 22.41 -11.30 -6.63
CA GLY A 85 22.69 -12.08 -5.42
C GLY A 85 21.87 -11.69 -4.18
N VAL A 86 21.17 -10.54 -4.20
CA VAL A 86 20.25 -10.18 -3.11
C VAL A 86 19.01 -11.06 -3.16
N ARG A 87 18.70 -11.70 -2.02
CA ARG A 87 17.56 -12.62 -1.85
C ARG A 87 16.33 -11.96 -1.24
N GLU A 88 16.42 -10.67 -0.92
CA GLU A 88 15.33 -9.91 -0.31
C GLU A 88 15.35 -8.44 -0.74
N ALA A 89 14.23 -7.97 -1.28
CA ALA A 89 14.04 -6.58 -1.68
C ALA A 89 13.25 -5.82 -0.61
N ARG A 90 13.71 -4.59 -0.31
CA ARG A 90 12.98 -3.66 0.55
C ARG A 90 12.14 -2.72 -0.30
N VAL A 91 10.84 -2.63 0.02
CA VAL A 91 9.88 -1.73 -0.62
C VAL A 91 9.31 -0.79 0.44
N ASN A 92 9.64 0.50 0.34
CA ASN A 92 9.06 1.54 1.19
C ASN A 92 7.72 2.00 0.62
N ILE A 93 6.64 1.79 1.38
CA ILE A 93 5.26 2.11 0.99
C ILE A 93 4.74 3.20 1.93
N HIS A 94 4.39 4.36 1.37
CA HIS A 94 3.75 5.42 2.13
C HIS A 94 2.25 5.12 2.29
N CYS A 95 1.87 4.72 3.49
CA CYS A 95 0.49 4.46 3.90
C CYS A 95 -0.09 5.67 4.64
N PRO A 96 -1.42 5.81 4.78
CA PRO A 96 -2.00 6.91 5.55
C PRO A 96 -1.60 6.95 7.03
N CYS A 97 -1.10 5.84 7.59
CA CYS A 97 -0.54 5.79 8.94
C CYS A 97 0.95 6.22 9.01
N GLY A 98 1.63 6.39 7.87
CA GLY A 98 3.06 6.67 7.78
C GLY A 98 3.80 5.72 6.83
N LEU A 99 5.13 5.81 6.83
CA LEU A 99 5.99 4.96 6.00
C LEU A 99 6.06 3.54 6.57
N VAL A 100 5.80 2.55 5.73
CA VAL A 100 5.87 1.12 6.06
C VAL A 100 6.92 0.47 5.16
N ALA A 101 7.86 -0.28 5.75
CA ALA A 101 8.88 -1.00 5.00
C ALA A 101 8.46 -2.46 4.82
N ALA A 102 8.13 -2.86 3.59
CA ALA A 102 7.93 -4.25 3.22
C ALA A 102 9.25 -4.90 2.79
N PHE A 103 9.44 -6.15 3.17
CA PHE A 103 10.60 -6.97 2.82
C PHE A 103 10.07 -8.20 2.09
N VAL A 104 10.51 -8.38 0.85
CA VAL A 104 9.98 -9.39 -0.06
C VAL A 104 11.13 -10.29 -0.48
N GLU A 105 11.05 -11.57 -0.15
CA GLU A 105 12.00 -12.54 -0.67
C GLU A 105 11.96 -12.52 -2.21
N CYS A 106 13.12 -12.60 -2.85
CA CYS A 106 13.23 -12.50 -4.29
C CYS A 106 14.36 -13.34 -4.89
N GLU A 107 14.18 -13.73 -6.14
CA GLU A 107 15.17 -14.43 -6.95
C GLU A 107 15.09 -13.93 -8.39
N GLY A 108 16.24 -13.58 -8.98
CA GLY A 108 16.28 -13.03 -10.34
C GLY A 108 15.45 -11.74 -10.51
N GLY A 109 15.33 -10.94 -9.45
CA GLY A 109 14.53 -9.71 -9.45
C GLY A 109 13.01 -9.91 -9.39
N ARG A 110 12.53 -11.15 -9.20
CA ARG A 110 11.11 -11.44 -8.99
C ARG A 110 10.84 -11.89 -7.58
N SER A 111 9.66 -11.57 -7.07
CA SER A 111 9.20 -11.98 -5.76
C SER A 111 9.05 -13.50 -5.69
N CYS A 112 9.50 -14.09 -4.58
CA CYS A 112 9.35 -15.50 -4.27
C CYS A 112 9.02 -15.68 -2.77
N GLY A 113 8.73 -16.90 -2.34
CA GLY A 113 8.72 -17.29 -0.92
C GLY A 113 7.90 -16.41 0.02
N ARG A 114 8.53 -15.90 1.08
CA ARG A 114 7.91 -15.17 2.20
C ARG A 114 7.98 -13.66 2.02
N GLY A 115 7.17 -12.95 2.81
CA GLY A 115 7.27 -11.51 2.96
C GLY A 115 7.03 -11.12 4.42
N ARG A 116 7.66 -10.03 4.86
CA ARG A 116 7.39 -9.40 6.16
C ARG A 116 7.33 -7.89 5.99
N PHE A 117 6.91 -7.17 7.02
CA PHE A 117 6.97 -5.71 7.02
C PHE A 117 7.27 -5.19 8.42
N HIS A 118 7.91 -4.02 8.48
CA HIS A 118 7.98 -3.22 9.69
C HIS A 118 6.87 -2.18 9.63
N SER A 119 5.91 -2.29 10.54
CA SER A 119 4.82 -1.33 10.69
C SER A 119 5.32 -0.02 11.30
N VAL A 120 4.46 0.99 11.29
CA VAL A 120 4.58 2.16 12.15
C VAL A 120 4.48 1.75 13.63
N PRO A 121 4.99 2.57 14.58
CA PRO A 121 4.89 2.29 16.00
C PRO A 121 3.47 1.95 16.44
N ALA A 122 3.32 0.85 17.16
CA ALA A 122 2.08 0.41 17.78
C ALA A 122 2.25 0.46 19.30
N PHE A 123 1.23 0.97 19.99
CA PHE A 123 1.25 1.13 21.44
C PHE A 123 -0.15 0.88 22.01
N ALA A 124 -0.22 0.44 23.26
CA ALA A 124 -1.47 0.39 23.99
C ALA A 124 -1.86 1.82 24.38
N LEU A 125 -3.07 2.24 24.02
CA LEU A 125 -3.60 3.52 24.47
C LEU A 125 -4.13 3.34 25.89
N ALA A 126 -3.61 4.12 26.83
CA ALA A 126 -4.22 4.21 28.16
C ALA A 126 -5.55 4.95 28.02
N THR A 127 -6.65 4.28 28.37
CA THR A 127 -8.01 4.82 28.41
C THR A 127 -8.44 5.07 29.84
#